data_AF-A0A151ULP1-F1
#
_entry.id   AF-A0A151ULP1-F1
#
_cell.length_a   1.000
_cell.length_b   1.000
_cell.length_c   1.000
_cell.angle_alpha   90.00
_cell.angle_beta   90.00
_cell.angle_gamma   90.00
#
_symmetry.space_group_name_H-M   'P 1'
#
loop_
_entity.id
_entity.type
_entity.pdbx_description
1 polymer ?
#
loop_
_entity_poly.entity_id
_entity_poly.type
_entity_poly.pdbx_seq_one_letter_code
_entity_poly.pdbx_strand_id
1 'polypeptide(L)' 'PPVRLDFQWRKNSVSGNWQSYDMIAEGVSMITTKQNEWASTLRTKGIDGLTQQLQAIASQPITLDK' A
#
# COMPACT_ATOMS: atom_id res chain seq x y z
N PRO A 1 7.03 0.39 22.97
CA PRO A 1 8.33 0.23 22.27
C PRO A 1 8.36 1.16 21.06
N PRO A 2 9.54 1.60 20.56
CA PRO A 2 9.61 2.38 19.34
C PRO A 2 9.14 1.53 18.14
N VAL A 3 8.49 2.17 17.17
CA VAL A 3 8.14 1.57 15.88
C VAL A 3 9.02 2.20 14.82
N ARG A 4 9.74 1.38 14.04
CA ARG A 4 10.63 1.90 12.99
C ARG A 4 9.90 1.96 11.65
N LEU A 5 9.94 3.16 11.05
CA LEU A 5 9.38 3.44 9.72
C LEU A 5 10.46 4.07 8.84
N ASP A 6 10.81 3.39 7.75
CA ASP A 6 11.71 3.92 6.72
C ASP A 6 10.90 4.20 5.44
N PHE A 7 10.96 5.44 4.93
CA PHE A 7 10.28 5.81 3.69
C PHE A 7 11.25 5.77 2.52
N GLN A 8 10.85 5.11 1.43
CA GLN A 8 11.64 5.02 0.20
C GLN A 8 11.22 6.14 -0.75
N TRP A 9 12.16 7.04 -1.05
CA TRP A 9 11.93 8.22 -1.87
C TRP A 9 12.55 8.09 -3.26
N ARG A 10 11.89 8.68 -4.26
CA ARG A 10 12.45 8.88 -5.61
C ARG A 10 12.21 10.30 -6.08
N LYS A 11 13.19 10.87 -6.78
CA LYS A 11 13.01 12.14 -7.50
C LYS A 11 12.34 11.84 -8.84
N ASN A 12 11.16 12.43 -9.04
CA ASN A 12 10.44 12.30 -10.31
C ASN A 12 11.21 13.05 -11.42
N SER A 13 11.52 12.37 -12.52
CA SER A 13 12.32 12.94 -13.62
C SER A 13 11.55 13.96 -14.47
N VAL A 14 10.22 13.91 -14.46
CA VAL A 14 9.35 14.82 -15.23
C VAL A 14 9.05 16.08 -14.41
N SER A 15 8.60 15.93 -13.17
CA SER A 15 8.22 17.07 -12.32
C SER A 15 9.37 17.63 -11.49
N GLY A 16 10.47 16.88 -11.31
CA GLY A 16 11.59 17.25 -10.46
C GLY A 16 11.35 17.06 -8.95
N ASN A 17 10.14 16.69 -8.54
CA ASN A 17 9.75 16.59 -7.13
C ASN A 17 10.15 15.24 -6.51
N TRP A 18 10.55 15.27 -5.24
CA TRP A 18 10.72 14.06 -4.45
C TRP A 18 9.36 13.50 -4.02
N GLN A 19 9.16 12.20 -4.19
CA GLN A 19 7.94 11.50 -3.83
C GLN A 19 8.30 10.19 -3.13
N SER A 20 7.64 9.91 -2.00
CA SER A 20 7.69 8.60 -1.37
C SER A 20 6.86 7.61 -2.19
N TYR A 21 7.37 6.41 -2.40
CA TYR A 21 6.65 5.36 -3.12
C TYR A 21 6.47 4.08 -2.30
N ASP A 22 7.29 3.85 -1.27
CA ASP A 22 7.15 2.71 -0.37
C ASP A 22 7.42 3.13 1.08
N MET A 23 6.83 2.38 2.00
CA MET A 23 7.07 2.48 3.45
C MET A 23 7.51 1.10 3.93
N ILE A 24 8.63 1.06 4.63
CA ILE A 24 9.16 -0.14 5.27
C ILE A 24 8.86 -0.02 6.76
N ALA A 25 7.92 -0.83 7.24
CA ALA A 25 7.57 -0.89 8.66
C ALA A 25 8.21 -2.13 9.27
N GLU A 26 9.01 -1.96 10.32
CA GLU A 26 9.70 -3.09 11.00
C GLU A 26 10.48 -4.00 10.02
N GLY A 27 11.10 -3.40 9.00
CA GLY A 27 11.87 -4.12 7.98
C GLY A 27 11.04 -4.74 6.84
N VAL A 28 9.72 -4.56 6.83
CA VAL A 28 8.83 -5.13 5.82
C VAL A 28 8.27 -4.04 4.89
N SER A 29 8.51 -4.21 3.58
CA SER A 29 7.95 -3.33 2.54
C SER A 29 6.44 -3.48 2.45
N MET A 30 5.73 -2.36 2.46
CA MET A 30 4.29 -2.33 2.24
C MET A 30 3.92 -2.72 0.81
N ILE A 31 4.70 -2.32 -0.21
CA ILE A 31 4.48 -2.77 -1.60
C ILE A 31 4.56 -4.29 -1.70
N THR A 32 5.65 -4.91 -1.23
CA THR A 32 5.84 -6.37 -1.32
C THR A 32 4.74 -7.12 -0.56
N THR A 33 4.34 -6.61 0.61
CA THR A 33 3.24 -7.17 1.39
C THR A 33 1.94 -7.17 0.59
N LYS A 34 1.55 -6.03 0.00
CA LYS A 34 0.32 -5.92 -0.80
C LYS A 34 0.37 -6.72 -2.11
N GLN A 35 1.53 -6.83 -2.75
CA GLN A 35 1.70 -7.70 -3.92
C GLN A 35 1.38 -9.17 -3.57
N ASN A 36 1.90 -9.67 -2.44
CA ASN A 36 1.65 -11.03 -1.98
C ASN A 36 0.18 -11.23 -1.59
N GLU A 37 -0.40 -10.29 -0.85
CA GLU A 37 -1.82 -10.35 -0.45
C GLU A 37 -2.76 -10.33 -1.66
N TRP A 38 -2.48 -9.50 -2.67
CA TRP A 38 -3.37 -9.31 -3.82
C TRP A 38 -3.14 -10.32 -4.94
N ALA A 39 -2.03 -11.06 -4.96
CA ALA A 39 -1.69 -12.02 -6.00
C ALA A 39 -2.83 -13.04 -6.27
N SER A 40 -3.47 -13.52 -5.20
CA SER A 40 -4.59 -14.47 -5.32
C SER A 40 -5.83 -13.81 -5.95
N THR A 41 -6.21 -12.62 -5.48
CA THR A 41 -7.34 -11.86 -6.04
C THR A 41 -7.09 -11.52 -7.51
N LEU A 42 -5.90 -11.06 -7.85
CA LEU A 42 -5.53 -10.74 -9.23
C LEU A 42 -5.64 -11.97 -10.14
N ARG A 43 -5.13 -13.13 -9.69
CA ARG A 43 -5.19 -14.37 -10.47
C ARG A 43 -6.63 -14.88 -10.67
N THR A 44 -7.51 -14.65 -9.71
CA THR A 44 -8.87 -15.24 -9.70
C THR A 44 -9.96 -14.31 -10.20
N LYS A 45 -9.80 -12.99 -10.00
CA LYS A 45 -10.82 -11.97 -10.29
C LYS A 45 -10.30 -10.82 -11.16
N GLY A 46 -9.03 -10.85 -11.55
CA GLY A 46 -8.41 -9.80 -12.35
C GLY A 46 -8.28 -8.46 -11.61
N ILE A 47 -7.93 -7.44 -12.37
CA ILE A 47 -7.73 -6.07 -11.85
C ILE A 47 -9.04 -5.41 -11.42
N ASP A 48 -10.14 -5.71 -12.09
CA ASP A 48 -11.46 -5.15 -11.76
C ASP A 48 -11.95 -5.68 -10.40
N GLY A 49 -11.78 -6.97 -10.15
CA GLY A 49 -12.12 -7.58 -8.87
C GLY A 49 -11.29 -7.02 -7.71
N LEU A 50 -9.99 -6.77 -7.93
CA LEU A 50 -9.16 -6.09 -6.93
C LEU A 50 -9.60 -4.63 -6.72
N THR A 51 -9.91 -3.90 -7.80
CA THR A 51 -10.37 -2.51 -7.72
C THR A 51 -11.66 -2.38 -6.91
N GLN A 52 -12.63 -3.26 -7.15
CA GLN A 52 -13.87 -3.31 -6.37
C GLN A 52 -13.61 -3.60 -4.89
N GLN A 53 -12.71 -4.55 -4.59
CA GLN A 53 -12.33 -4.86 -3.22
C GLN A 53 -11.70 -3.65 -2.52
N LEU A 54 -10.80 -2.93 -3.19
CA LEU A 54 -10.16 -1.73 -2.65
C LEU A 54 -11.17 -0.59 -2.41
N GLN A 55 -12.12 -0.39 -3.32
CA GLN A 55 -13.22 0.58 -3.13
C GLN A 55 -14.07 0.23 -1.90
N ALA A 56 -14.41 -1.04 -1.72
CA ALA A 56 -15.15 -1.49 -0.55
C ALA A 56 -14.38 -1.23 0.75
N ILE A 57 -13.08 -1.57 0.80
CA ILE A 57 -12.22 -1.30 1.97
C ILE A 57 -12.11 0.21 2.24
N ALA A 58 -11.91 1.03 1.21
CA ALA A 58 -11.78 2.48 1.36
C ALA A 58 -13.07 3.16 1.87
N SER A 59 -14.23 2.54 1.65
CA SER A 59 -15.52 3.04 2.14
C SER A 59 -15.79 2.73 3.62
N GLN A 60 -14.98 1.87 4.24
CA GLN A 60 -15.15 1.52 5.65
C GLN A 60 -14.81 2.73 6.54
N PRO A 61 -15.68 3.10 7.50
CA PRO A 61 -15.41 4.22 8.39
C PRO A 61 -14.24 3.90 9.32
N ILE A 62 -13.40 4.91 9.59
CA ILE A 62 -12.34 4.81 10.58
C ILE A 62 -12.99 4.74 11.97
N THR A 63 -12.70 3.67 12.71
CA THR A 63 -13.12 3.52 14.11
C THR A 63 -12.00 3.97 15.04
N LEU A 64 -12.38 4.65 16.12
CA LEU A 64 -11.49 4.92 17.23
C LEU A 64 -11.83 3.94 18.34
N ASP A 65 -10.97 2.94 18.55
CA ASP A 65 -11.06 2.12 19.75
C ASP A 65 -10.67 3.01 20.94
N LYS A 66 -11.55 3.08 21.94
CA LYS A 66 -11.31 3.83 23.18
C LYS A 66 -10.47 3.03 24.16
#